data_AF-C7M159-F1
#
_entry.id   AF-C7M159-F1
#
_cell.length_a   1.000
_cell.length_b   1.000
_cell.length_c   1.000
_cell.angle_alpha   90.00
_cell.angle_beta   90.00
_cell.angle_gamma   90.00
#
_symmetry.space_group_name_H-M   'P 1'
#
loop_
_entity.id
_entity.type
_entity.pdbx_description
1 polymer ?
#
loop_
_entity_poly.entity_id
_entity_poly.type
_entity_poly.pdbx_seq_one_letter_code
_entity_poly.pdbx_strand_id
1 'polypeptide(L)'
;MSRVRVAVALVLSHAQEEGIDAVRRVVGSRALDRIVPHITLLPPHERDAAGVAALLRQVAEVVARLDPPVTEFSGIGVFANRRPTAHLAVADPDGWIAGLAAELGWPDDRPFVPHVTIREGGALESLEHLADLGTDFRAPLEPRAVAVLLVRMRDPRRWWRSVLEARVGESWIVVRSHLRLRVVVSDGAWLTQTAAPTLHQRSALAFVDDEVIGVVSARRASDAAWVLVDARVFDPDLRGFGVGSALRDALGASLAPAALVGPAGTALLEQRGAVAVGAPLARALGLAQDSSWIALSFVS
;
A
#
# COMPACT_ATOMS: atom_id res chain seq x y z
N MET A 1 -2.47 9.41 -25.66
CA MET A 1 -2.09 9.70 -24.25
C MET A 1 -0.87 8.85 -23.88
N SER A 2 -0.08 9.24 -22.86
CA SER A 2 1.06 8.44 -22.40
C SER A 2 0.59 7.25 -21.58
N ARG A 3 0.85 6.02 -22.03
CA ARG A 3 0.63 4.81 -21.24
C ARG A 3 1.70 4.63 -20.17
N VAL A 4 1.33 3.95 -19.08
CA VAL A 4 2.20 3.51 -18.00
C VAL A 4 2.09 2.01 -17.84
N ARG A 5 3.16 1.36 -17.35
CA ARG A 5 3.13 -0.07 -17.05
C ARG A 5 2.80 -0.27 -15.58
N VAL A 6 1.77 -1.06 -15.30
CA VAL A 6 1.23 -1.31 -13.97
C VAL A 6 1.09 -2.80 -13.68
N ALA A 7 1.10 -3.16 -12.40
CA ALA A 7 0.84 -4.49 -11.86
C ALA A 7 0.07 -4.35 -10.54
N VAL A 8 -0.59 -5.43 -10.10
CA VAL A 8 -1.17 -5.51 -8.75
C VAL A 8 -0.48 -6.63 -7.99
N ALA A 9 -0.21 -6.40 -6.71
CA ALA A 9 0.61 -7.28 -5.88
C ALA A 9 0.07 -7.36 -4.44
N LEU A 10 0.06 -8.55 -3.85
CA LEU A 10 -0.11 -8.71 -2.41
C LEU A 10 1.25 -8.44 -1.74
N VAL A 11 1.32 -7.43 -0.87
CA VAL A 11 2.52 -7.10 -0.09
C VAL A 11 2.35 -7.56 1.36
N LEU A 12 3.47 -7.93 1.98
CA LEU A 12 3.50 -8.66 3.25
C LEU A 12 3.73 -7.73 4.44
N SER A 13 3.68 -8.26 5.67
CA SER A 13 4.12 -7.52 6.84
C SER A 13 5.60 -7.11 6.70
N HIS A 14 5.98 -5.96 7.25
CA HIS A 14 7.34 -5.43 7.08
C HIS A 14 8.42 -6.38 7.62
N ALA A 15 8.12 -7.17 8.66
CA ALA A 15 9.03 -8.19 9.16
C ALA A 15 9.26 -9.32 8.13
N GLN A 16 8.22 -9.72 7.40
CA GLN A 16 8.35 -10.68 6.29
C GLN A 16 9.05 -10.05 5.07
N GLU A 17 8.77 -8.78 4.74
CA GLU A 17 9.49 -8.06 3.69
C GLU A 17 11.00 -7.98 4.00
N GLU A 18 11.39 -7.60 5.23
CA GLU A 18 12.79 -7.52 5.66
C GLU A 18 13.50 -8.89 5.66
N GLY A 19 12.82 -9.94 6.16
CA GLY A 19 13.34 -11.30 6.21
C GLY A 19 13.52 -11.92 4.82
N ILE A 20 12.54 -11.73 3.92
CA ILE A 20 12.62 -12.23 2.55
C ILE A 20 13.67 -11.45 1.74
N ASP A 21 13.80 -10.14 1.96
CA ASP A 21 14.92 -9.39 1.35
C ASP A 21 16.29 -9.80 1.94
N ALA A 22 16.37 -10.27 3.19
CA ALA A 22 17.60 -10.88 3.72
C ALA A 22 17.96 -12.19 2.99
N VAL A 23 16.99 -13.08 2.73
CA VAL A 23 17.18 -14.27 1.89
C VAL A 23 17.61 -13.87 0.47
N ARG A 24 16.92 -12.90 -0.15
CA ARG A 24 17.25 -12.36 -1.48
C ARG A 24 18.69 -11.81 -1.56
N ARG A 25 19.21 -11.17 -0.50
CA ARG A 25 20.62 -10.73 -0.39
C ARG A 25 21.57 -11.92 -0.42
N VAL A 26 21.33 -12.94 0.41
CA VAL A 26 22.17 -14.14 0.48
C VAL A 26 22.20 -14.90 -0.85
N VAL A 27 21.06 -15.02 -1.55
CA VAL A 27 20.99 -15.74 -2.84
C VAL A 27 21.33 -14.88 -4.08
N GLY A 28 21.83 -13.65 -3.88
CA GLY A 28 22.32 -12.78 -4.96
C GLY A 28 21.23 -12.26 -5.92
N SER A 29 20.05 -11.94 -5.39
CA SER A 29 18.87 -11.60 -6.18
C SER A 29 18.93 -10.21 -6.81
N ARG A 30 18.72 -10.13 -8.13
CA ARG A 30 18.60 -8.85 -8.88
C ARG A 30 17.23 -8.15 -8.74
N ALA A 31 16.37 -8.63 -7.85
CA ALA A 31 15.09 -8.01 -7.51
C ALA A 31 15.19 -7.00 -6.35
N LEU A 32 16.25 -7.11 -5.54
CA LEU A 32 16.63 -6.14 -4.50
C LEU A 32 16.65 -4.72 -5.07
N ASP A 33 16.18 -3.75 -4.28
CA ASP A 33 16.04 -2.33 -4.62
C ASP A 33 15.16 -2.02 -5.86
N ARG A 34 14.61 -3.04 -6.54
CA ARG A 34 13.78 -2.90 -7.75
C ARG A 34 12.28 -3.05 -7.45
N ILE A 35 11.94 -3.97 -6.54
CA ILE A 35 10.58 -4.28 -6.10
C ILE A 35 10.59 -5.06 -4.78
N VAL A 36 9.70 -4.71 -3.85
CA VAL A 36 9.53 -5.38 -2.54
C VAL A 36 9.21 -6.87 -2.67
N PRO A 37 9.36 -7.68 -1.62
CA PRO A 37 8.74 -9.01 -1.54
C PRO A 37 7.22 -8.91 -1.68
N HIS A 38 6.66 -9.69 -2.60
CA HIS A 38 5.24 -9.66 -2.92
C HIS A 38 4.83 -10.93 -3.67
N ILE A 39 3.53 -11.21 -3.69
CA ILE A 39 2.89 -12.13 -4.65
C ILE A 39 2.25 -11.27 -5.74
N THR A 40 2.52 -11.55 -7.03
CA THR A 40 1.84 -10.84 -8.12
C THR A 40 0.40 -11.32 -8.24
N LEU A 41 -0.58 -10.42 -8.12
CA LEU A 41 -2.02 -10.70 -8.28
C LEU A 41 -2.55 -10.31 -9.67
N LEU A 42 -1.91 -9.36 -10.34
CA LEU A 42 -2.22 -8.99 -11.73
C LEU A 42 -0.92 -8.62 -12.46
N PRO A 43 -0.54 -9.31 -13.54
CA PRO A 43 0.82 -9.22 -14.10
C PRO A 43 1.09 -7.88 -14.81
N PRO A 44 2.37 -7.47 -14.93
CA PRO A 44 2.82 -6.23 -15.58
C PRO A 44 2.28 -5.92 -16.99
N HIS A 45 1.23 -5.11 -17.09
CA HIS A 45 0.52 -4.73 -18.33
C HIS A 45 0.48 -3.19 -18.52
N GLU A 46 0.02 -2.71 -19.68
CA GLU A 46 -0.14 -1.27 -19.94
C GLU A 46 -1.55 -0.74 -19.60
N ARG A 47 -1.63 0.48 -19.05
CA ARG A 47 -2.86 1.27 -18.92
C ARG A 47 -2.60 2.73 -19.30
N ASP A 48 -3.66 3.46 -19.64
CA ASP A 48 -3.67 4.93 -19.63
C ASP A 48 -4.20 5.46 -18.28
N ALA A 49 -4.40 6.78 -18.17
CA ALA A 49 -4.81 7.40 -16.90
C ALA A 49 -6.18 6.88 -16.39
N ALA A 50 -7.17 6.72 -17.27
CA ALA A 50 -8.49 6.21 -16.89
C ALA A 50 -8.41 4.73 -16.50
N GLY A 51 -7.65 3.93 -17.27
CA GLY A 51 -7.40 2.53 -16.94
C GLY A 51 -6.63 2.31 -15.62
N VAL A 52 -5.85 3.30 -15.15
CA VAL A 52 -5.23 3.28 -13.82
C VAL A 52 -6.24 3.69 -12.73
N ALA A 53 -7.07 4.71 -12.95
CA ALA A 53 -8.11 5.12 -11.99
C ALA A 53 -9.09 3.97 -11.68
N ALA A 54 -9.59 3.30 -12.72
CA ALA A 54 -10.47 2.14 -12.58
C ALA A 54 -9.78 0.98 -11.81
N LEU A 55 -8.50 0.72 -12.06
CA LEU A 55 -7.73 -0.31 -11.35
C LEU A 55 -7.52 0.04 -9.86
N LEU A 56 -7.30 1.32 -9.55
CA LEU A 56 -7.21 1.81 -8.17
C LEU A 56 -8.55 1.61 -7.42
N ARG A 57 -9.69 1.86 -8.07
CA ARG A 57 -11.00 1.54 -7.48
C ARG A 57 -11.19 0.04 -7.30
N GLN A 58 -10.87 -0.78 -8.32
CA GLN A 58 -11.05 -2.24 -8.24
C GLN A 58 -10.26 -2.83 -7.06
N VAL A 59 -9.00 -2.43 -6.88
CA VAL A 59 -8.21 -2.81 -5.70
C VAL A 59 -8.83 -2.29 -4.39
N ALA A 60 -9.23 -1.03 -4.34
CA ALA A 60 -9.93 -0.44 -3.18
C ALA A 60 -11.24 -1.18 -2.81
N GLU A 61 -11.93 -1.78 -3.79
CA GLU A 61 -13.16 -2.54 -3.58
C GLU A 61 -12.92 -3.95 -3.08
N VAL A 62 -11.97 -4.66 -3.69
CA VAL A 62 -11.67 -6.04 -3.33
C VAL A 62 -11.04 -6.10 -1.94
N VAL A 63 -10.10 -5.19 -1.63
CA VAL A 63 -9.52 -5.07 -0.27
C VAL A 63 -10.58 -4.74 0.79
N ALA A 64 -11.61 -3.97 0.44
CA ALA A 64 -12.71 -3.65 1.36
C ALA A 64 -13.66 -4.82 1.68
N ARG A 65 -13.47 -5.98 1.04
CA ARG A 65 -14.15 -7.24 1.36
C ARG A 65 -13.19 -8.32 1.86
N LEU A 66 -11.89 -8.03 1.93
CA LEU A 66 -10.86 -9.04 2.14
C LEU A 66 -10.63 -9.30 3.62
N ASP A 67 -11.04 -10.48 4.07
CA ASP A 67 -10.73 -11.08 5.37
C ASP A 67 -9.88 -12.34 5.14
N PRO A 68 -8.53 -12.25 5.18
CA PRO A 68 -7.67 -13.36 4.79
C PRO A 68 -7.72 -14.51 5.81
N PRO A 69 -7.99 -15.76 5.38
CA PRO A 69 -7.79 -16.92 6.26
C PRO A 69 -6.31 -17.14 6.53
N VAL A 70 -6.00 -17.78 7.66
CA VAL A 70 -4.64 -18.17 8.04
C VAL A 70 -4.02 -19.01 6.92
N THR A 71 -2.87 -18.57 6.42
CA THR A 71 -2.16 -19.13 5.27
C THR A 71 -0.67 -19.24 5.60
N GLU A 72 0.06 -20.16 4.98
CA GLU A 72 1.50 -20.33 5.19
C GLU A 72 2.27 -20.47 3.86
N PHE A 73 3.58 -20.21 3.93
CA PHE A 73 4.54 -20.57 2.89
C PHE A 73 4.92 -22.05 2.98
N SER A 74 5.02 -22.72 1.83
CA SER A 74 5.22 -24.18 1.68
C SER A 74 6.55 -24.52 1.02
N GLY A 75 7.64 -24.04 1.60
CA GLY A 75 8.99 -24.29 1.12
C GLY A 75 9.42 -23.39 -0.05
N ILE A 76 10.45 -23.83 -0.77
CA ILE A 76 11.00 -23.13 -1.95
C ILE A 76 10.71 -23.94 -3.21
N GLY A 77 10.10 -23.30 -4.21
CA GLY A 77 9.86 -23.86 -5.54
C GLY A 77 10.72 -23.21 -6.62
N VAL A 78 10.80 -23.86 -7.79
CA VAL A 78 11.53 -23.38 -8.97
C VAL A 78 10.63 -23.40 -10.21
N PHE A 79 10.64 -22.32 -10.99
CA PHE A 79 10.10 -22.34 -12.35
C PHE A 79 11.24 -22.54 -13.35
N ALA A 80 11.36 -23.73 -13.94
CA ALA A 80 12.35 -24.09 -14.96
C ALA A 80 12.05 -23.49 -16.36
N ASN A 81 11.63 -22.22 -16.41
CA ASN A 81 11.34 -21.51 -17.66
C ASN A 81 12.61 -20.86 -18.26
N ARG A 82 12.50 -20.16 -19.40
CA ARG A 82 13.62 -19.50 -20.11
C ARG A 82 14.46 -18.53 -19.24
N ARG A 83 13.91 -18.02 -18.14
CA ARG A 83 14.64 -17.36 -17.06
C ARG A 83 14.30 -18.08 -15.75
N PRO A 84 15.08 -19.09 -15.33
CA PRO A 84 14.79 -19.84 -14.13
C PRO A 84 14.68 -18.94 -12.89
N THR A 85 13.68 -19.19 -12.04
CA THR A 85 13.44 -18.42 -10.82
C THR A 85 13.16 -19.32 -9.62
N ALA A 86 13.83 -19.06 -8.49
CA ALA A 86 13.45 -19.64 -7.20
C ALA A 86 12.48 -18.71 -6.46
N HIS A 87 11.50 -19.29 -5.77
CA HIS A 87 10.43 -18.58 -5.07
C HIS A 87 10.01 -19.29 -3.79
N LEU A 88 9.49 -18.55 -2.81
CA LEU A 88 8.69 -19.15 -1.74
C LEU A 88 7.34 -19.55 -2.31
N ALA A 89 6.93 -20.81 -2.11
CA ALA A 89 5.61 -21.32 -2.49
C ALA A 89 4.57 -21.04 -1.40
N VAL A 90 3.28 -21.10 -1.73
CA VAL A 90 2.15 -20.97 -0.79
C VAL A 90 1.45 -22.32 -0.63
N ALA A 91 1.05 -22.67 0.60
CA ALA A 91 0.52 -24.02 0.90
C ALA A 91 -0.82 -24.34 0.23
N ASP A 92 -1.67 -23.33 0.04
CA ASP A 92 -2.94 -23.43 -0.68
C ASP A 92 -2.85 -22.57 -1.96
N PRO A 93 -2.36 -23.13 -3.09
CA PRO A 93 -2.11 -22.36 -4.30
C PRO A 93 -3.39 -21.98 -5.06
N ASP A 94 -4.47 -22.75 -4.89
CA ASP A 94 -5.77 -22.56 -5.55
C ASP A 94 -6.79 -21.83 -4.64
N GLY A 95 -6.39 -21.49 -3.41
CA GLY A 95 -7.21 -20.87 -2.39
C GLY A 95 -7.50 -19.38 -2.61
N TRP A 96 -7.73 -18.66 -1.50
CA TRP A 96 -8.21 -17.26 -1.54
C TRP A 96 -7.30 -16.30 -2.34
N ILE A 97 -5.98 -16.56 -2.41
CA ILE A 97 -5.05 -15.74 -3.21
C ILE A 97 -5.30 -15.92 -4.71
N ALA A 98 -5.69 -17.13 -5.16
CA ALA A 98 -6.10 -17.38 -6.54
C ALA A 98 -7.46 -16.74 -6.85
N GLY A 99 -8.43 -16.83 -5.93
CA GLY A 99 -9.71 -16.12 -6.02
C GLY A 99 -9.52 -14.60 -6.14
N LEU A 100 -8.64 -14.02 -5.31
CA LEU A 100 -8.25 -12.61 -5.34
C LEU A 100 -7.59 -12.22 -6.67
N ALA A 101 -6.68 -13.05 -7.19
CA ALA A 101 -6.06 -12.81 -8.50
C ALA A 101 -7.11 -12.84 -9.63
N ALA A 102 -8.03 -13.80 -9.61
CA ALA A 102 -9.13 -13.91 -10.59
C ALA A 102 -10.08 -12.69 -10.51
N GLU A 103 -10.48 -12.25 -9.31
CA GLU A 103 -11.34 -11.06 -9.12
C GLU A 103 -10.65 -9.75 -9.57
N LEU A 104 -9.31 -9.70 -9.52
CA LEU A 104 -8.50 -8.62 -10.07
C LEU A 104 -8.27 -8.73 -11.60
N GLY A 105 -8.75 -9.80 -12.24
CA GLY A 105 -8.64 -10.03 -13.68
C GLY A 105 -7.34 -10.70 -14.12
N TRP A 106 -6.84 -11.67 -13.34
CA TRP A 106 -5.74 -12.52 -13.77
C TRP A 106 -6.06 -13.17 -15.14
N PRO A 107 -5.15 -13.17 -16.13
CA PRO A 107 -5.50 -13.62 -17.48
C PRO A 107 -5.71 -15.13 -17.60
N ASP A 108 -6.79 -15.53 -18.28
CA ASP A 108 -7.19 -16.95 -18.47
C ASP A 108 -6.17 -17.79 -19.25
N ASP A 109 -5.28 -17.15 -20.03
CA ASP A 109 -4.30 -17.80 -20.90
C ASP A 109 -3.05 -18.35 -20.17
N ARG A 110 -2.99 -18.21 -18.84
CA ARG A 110 -1.82 -18.62 -18.04
C ARG A 110 -2.23 -19.09 -16.63
N PRO A 111 -1.75 -20.25 -16.14
CA PRO A 111 -2.06 -20.71 -14.79
C PRO A 111 -1.58 -19.70 -13.75
N PHE A 112 -2.41 -19.42 -12.75
CA PHE A 112 -1.99 -18.70 -11.57
C PHE A 112 -1.18 -19.63 -10.66
N VAL A 113 -0.10 -19.12 -10.07
CA VAL A 113 0.65 -19.80 -9.01
C VAL A 113 1.09 -18.72 -8.01
N PRO A 114 0.51 -18.66 -6.80
CA PRO A 114 0.90 -17.66 -5.82
C PRO A 114 2.29 -18.00 -5.26
N HIS A 115 3.22 -17.05 -5.41
CA HIS A 115 4.61 -17.24 -5.00
C HIS A 115 5.30 -15.91 -4.74
N VAL A 116 6.35 -15.91 -3.91
CA VAL A 116 7.22 -14.75 -3.71
C VAL A 116 8.60 -15.03 -4.31
N THR A 117 8.96 -14.35 -5.39
CA THR A 117 10.26 -14.54 -6.04
C THR A 117 11.41 -14.13 -5.12
N ILE A 118 12.29 -15.09 -4.82
CA ILE A 118 13.54 -14.86 -4.07
C ILE A 118 14.76 -14.73 -4.98
N ARG A 119 14.77 -15.32 -6.19
CA ARG A 119 15.89 -15.18 -7.15
C ARG A 119 15.41 -15.15 -8.61
N GLU A 120 15.81 -14.12 -9.36
CA GLU A 120 15.62 -14.05 -10.83
C GLU A 120 16.92 -14.42 -11.57
N GLY A 121 16.96 -15.61 -12.18
CA GLY A 121 18.07 -16.10 -13.00
C GLY A 121 19.19 -16.78 -12.21
N GLY A 122 19.83 -17.75 -12.87
CA GLY A 122 20.93 -18.57 -12.35
C GLY A 122 21.15 -19.78 -13.27
N ALA A 123 22.09 -20.65 -12.91
CA ALA A 123 22.05 -22.04 -13.39
C ALA A 123 20.87 -22.76 -12.70
N LEU A 124 20.15 -23.61 -13.43
CA LEU A 124 18.94 -24.27 -12.93
C LEU A 124 19.25 -25.14 -11.69
N GLU A 125 20.32 -25.92 -11.76
CA GLU A 125 20.89 -26.74 -10.66
C GLU A 125 21.09 -25.94 -9.36
N SER A 126 21.50 -24.66 -9.46
CA SER A 126 21.72 -23.77 -8.30
C SER A 126 20.41 -23.21 -7.71
N LEU A 127 19.29 -23.34 -8.43
CA LEU A 127 17.96 -23.03 -7.93
C LEU A 127 17.27 -24.29 -7.38
N GLU A 128 17.48 -25.44 -8.02
CA GLU A 128 17.00 -26.74 -7.56
C GLU A 128 17.63 -27.10 -6.21
N HIS A 129 18.94 -26.95 -6.05
CA HIS A 129 19.59 -27.11 -4.74
C HIS A 129 19.06 -26.15 -3.65
N LEU A 130 18.61 -24.95 -4.05
CA LEU A 130 17.97 -23.99 -3.13
C LEU A 130 16.53 -24.40 -2.77
N ALA A 131 15.84 -25.16 -3.64
CA ALA A 131 14.56 -25.78 -3.33
C ALA A 131 14.73 -26.98 -2.40
N ASP A 132 15.70 -27.86 -2.64
CA ASP A 132 16.02 -29.00 -1.78
C ASP A 132 16.25 -28.54 -0.32
N LEU A 133 17.11 -27.53 -0.13
CA LEU A 133 17.40 -26.89 1.17
C LEU A 133 16.17 -26.21 1.79
N GLY A 134 15.15 -25.90 1.01
CA GLY A 134 13.92 -25.23 1.43
C GLY A 134 12.70 -26.14 1.59
N THR A 135 12.81 -27.45 1.34
CA THR A 135 11.67 -28.39 1.30
C THR A 135 10.77 -28.32 2.55
N ASP A 136 11.39 -28.33 3.74
CA ASP A 136 10.69 -28.34 5.02
C ASP A 136 10.39 -26.94 5.59
N PHE A 137 10.77 -25.86 4.88
CA PHE A 137 10.50 -24.50 5.35
C PHE A 137 8.99 -24.24 5.40
N ARG A 138 8.48 -23.90 6.59
CA ARG A 138 7.12 -23.39 6.82
C ARG A 138 7.19 -22.11 7.64
N ALA A 139 6.37 -21.15 7.26
CA ALA A 139 6.20 -19.89 7.98
C ALA A 139 4.81 -19.30 7.67
N PRO A 140 4.15 -18.60 8.61
CA PRO A 140 2.94 -17.85 8.31
C PRO A 140 3.12 -16.93 7.10
N LEU A 141 2.05 -16.71 6.35
CA LEU A 141 1.95 -15.68 5.32
C LEU A 141 1.10 -14.54 5.90
N GLU A 142 1.67 -13.35 6.00
CA GLU A 142 1.02 -12.19 6.63
C GLU A 142 0.71 -11.10 5.60
N PRO A 143 -0.48 -11.06 4.99
CA PRO A 143 -0.87 -9.99 4.07
C PRO A 143 -1.00 -8.65 4.79
N ARG A 144 -0.31 -7.61 4.31
CA ARG A 144 -0.40 -6.23 4.83
C ARG A 144 -1.33 -5.37 3.96
N ALA A 145 -1.17 -5.45 2.65
CA ALA A 145 -1.90 -4.62 1.70
C ALA A 145 -1.96 -5.25 0.31
N VAL A 146 -2.85 -4.74 -0.54
CA VAL A 146 -2.77 -4.93 -2.00
C VAL A 146 -2.24 -3.64 -2.64
N ALA A 147 -1.08 -3.76 -3.28
CA ALA A 147 -0.37 -2.65 -3.89
C ALA A 147 -0.64 -2.55 -5.40
N VAL A 148 -1.03 -1.36 -5.87
CA VAL A 148 -1.00 -1.00 -7.30
C VAL A 148 0.38 -0.43 -7.60
N LEU A 149 1.21 -1.22 -8.27
CA LEU A 149 2.59 -0.89 -8.59
C LEU A 149 2.68 -0.29 -9.99
N LEU A 150 3.48 0.77 -10.15
CA LEU A 150 3.73 1.44 -11.42
C LEU A 150 5.24 1.52 -11.71
N VAL A 151 5.64 1.22 -12.95
CA VAL A 151 6.99 1.49 -13.46
C VAL A 151 6.94 2.43 -14.66
N ARG A 152 7.70 3.53 -14.58
CA ARG A 152 7.89 4.44 -15.72
C ARG A 152 8.96 3.83 -16.63
N MET A 153 8.58 3.41 -17.83
CA MET A 153 9.48 2.73 -18.79
C MET A 153 10.71 3.56 -19.22
N ARG A 154 10.71 4.88 -18.98
CA ARG A 154 11.85 5.80 -19.19
C ARG A 154 12.75 5.98 -17.95
N ASP A 155 12.39 5.44 -16.79
CA ASP A 155 13.27 5.41 -15.61
C ASP A 155 14.38 4.35 -15.87
N PRO A 156 15.67 4.72 -15.91
CA PRO A 156 16.75 3.78 -16.20
C PRO A 156 16.90 2.70 -15.13
N ARG A 157 16.45 2.94 -13.89
CA ARG A 157 16.46 1.96 -12.80
C ARG A 157 15.27 1.01 -12.84
N ARG A 158 14.22 1.35 -13.60
CA ARG A 158 12.96 0.58 -13.75
C ARG A 158 12.36 0.13 -12.42
N TRP A 159 12.45 0.99 -11.42
CA TRP A 159 11.88 0.79 -10.09
C TRP A 159 10.35 0.73 -10.16
N TRP A 160 9.77 -0.31 -9.56
CA TRP A 160 8.35 -0.38 -9.30
C TRP A 160 8.04 0.44 -8.05
N ARG A 161 7.13 1.41 -8.18
CA ARG A 161 6.67 2.26 -7.06
C ARG A 161 5.19 2.03 -6.85
N SER A 162 4.79 1.84 -5.60
CA SER A 162 3.38 1.81 -5.21
C SER A 162 2.73 3.16 -5.45
N VAL A 163 1.54 3.15 -6.06
CA VAL A 163 0.65 4.31 -6.24
C VAL A 163 -0.47 4.30 -5.18
N LEU A 164 -0.78 3.10 -4.70
CA LEU A 164 -1.71 2.76 -3.64
C LEU A 164 -1.19 1.46 -3.01
N GLU A 165 -1.16 1.37 -1.68
CA GLU A 165 -0.98 0.15 -0.90
C GLU A 165 -2.20 -0.03 0.00
N ALA A 166 -3.32 -0.45 -0.60
CA ALA A 166 -4.61 -0.57 0.10
C ALA A 166 -4.50 -1.60 1.22
N ARG A 167 -4.48 -1.14 2.47
CA ARG A 167 -4.24 -1.97 3.66
C ARG A 167 -5.43 -2.88 3.94
N VAL A 168 -5.14 -4.16 4.20
CA VAL A 168 -6.17 -5.17 4.48
C VAL A 168 -6.87 -4.85 5.81
N GLY A 169 -8.20 -4.94 5.85
CA GLY A 169 -9.01 -4.54 7.01
C GLY A 169 -9.12 -3.03 7.28
N GLU A 170 -8.33 -2.17 6.62
CA GLU A 170 -8.29 -0.72 6.84
C GLU A 170 -8.95 0.05 5.68
N SER A 171 -10.25 -0.18 5.50
CA SER A 171 -11.09 0.61 4.61
C SER A 171 -12.54 0.65 5.10
N TRP A 172 -13.25 1.72 4.75
CA TRP A 172 -14.58 2.01 5.30
C TRP A 172 -15.51 2.61 4.26
N ILE A 173 -16.79 2.27 4.34
CA ILE A 173 -17.86 3.04 3.68
C ILE A 173 -18.32 4.10 4.68
N VAL A 174 -17.90 5.35 4.43
CA VAL A 174 -18.26 6.50 5.27
C VAL A 174 -19.42 7.25 4.62
N VAL A 175 -20.57 7.27 5.29
CA VAL A 175 -21.69 8.12 4.86
C VAL A 175 -21.48 9.53 5.42
N ARG A 176 -21.62 10.53 4.55
CA ARG A 176 -21.65 11.97 4.90
C ARG A 176 -22.73 12.65 4.07
N SER A 177 -23.70 13.30 4.72
CA SER A 177 -24.92 13.79 4.06
C SER A 177 -25.59 12.66 3.25
N HIS A 178 -25.77 12.83 1.94
CA HIS A 178 -26.27 11.78 1.03
C HIS A 178 -25.15 11.05 0.25
N LEU A 179 -23.88 11.42 0.45
CA LEU A 179 -22.75 10.76 -0.22
C LEU A 179 -22.34 9.48 0.50
N ARG A 180 -22.08 8.43 -0.28
CA ARG A 180 -21.42 7.19 0.17
C ARG A 180 -19.97 7.22 -0.28
N LEU A 181 -19.08 7.63 0.62
CA LEU A 181 -17.65 7.71 0.36
C LEU A 181 -17.00 6.37 0.67
N ARG A 182 -16.30 5.76 -0.26
CA ARG A 182 -15.36 4.68 0.08
C ARG A 182 -14.02 5.31 0.47
N VAL A 183 -13.54 5.04 1.68
CA VAL A 183 -12.24 5.51 2.15
C VAL A 183 -11.29 4.33 2.34
N VAL A 184 -10.08 4.45 1.79
CA VAL A 184 -9.03 3.42 1.87
C VAL A 184 -7.75 4.03 2.43
N VAL A 185 -7.07 3.29 3.31
CA VAL A 185 -5.73 3.64 3.81
C VAL A 185 -4.67 3.07 2.87
N SER A 186 -3.72 3.91 2.50
CA SER A 186 -2.48 3.56 1.81
C SER A 186 -1.30 3.86 2.71
N ASP A 187 -0.41 2.90 2.93
CA ASP A 187 0.97 3.25 3.28
C ASP A 187 1.62 4.00 2.09
N GLY A 188 2.59 4.86 2.39
CA GLY A 188 3.24 5.72 1.39
C GLY A 188 2.49 7.01 1.06
N ALA A 189 3.00 7.71 0.04
CA ALA A 189 2.50 9.00 -0.43
C ALA A 189 1.61 8.84 -1.66
N TRP A 190 0.40 9.44 -1.65
CA TRP A 190 -0.34 9.67 -2.88
C TRP A 190 0.46 10.54 -3.86
N LEU A 191 0.33 10.28 -5.17
CA LEU A 191 1.20 10.82 -6.22
C LEU A 191 1.22 12.36 -6.30
N THR A 192 2.22 13.00 -5.68
CA THR A 192 2.53 14.42 -5.90
C THR A 192 4.02 14.77 -6.03
N GLN A 193 4.96 13.94 -5.56
CA GLN A 193 6.39 14.28 -5.60
C GLN A 193 7.29 13.22 -6.24
N THR A 194 8.46 13.67 -6.71
CA THR A 194 9.43 12.92 -7.51
C THR A 194 10.36 12.01 -6.70
N ALA A 195 10.37 12.18 -5.37
CA ALA A 195 11.17 11.40 -4.43
C ALA A 195 10.77 9.91 -4.38
N ALA A 196 11.55 9.11 -3.66
CA ALA A 196 11.10 7.81 -3.18
C ALA A 196 10.05 8.00 -2.07
N PRO A 197 9.06 7.08 -1.92
CA PRO A 197 8.19 7.10 -0.75
C PRO A 197 9.05 6.93 0.50
N THR A 198 8.89 7.83 1.48
CA THR A 198 9.50 7.64 2.80
C THR A 198 8.69 6.59 3.55
N LEU A 199 9.35 5.68 4.28
CA LEU A 199 8.75 4.60 5.10
C LEU A 199 7.88 5.11 6.28
N HIS A 200 7.57 6.40 6.28
CA HIS A 200 7.00 7.17 7.38
C HIS A 200 5.87 8.07 6.87
N GLN A 201 5.27 7.79 5.71
CA GLN A 201 4.08 8.49 5.22
C GLN A 201 2.91 7.51 5.06
N ARG A 202 1.70 7.99 5.35
CA ARG A 202 0.43 7.28 5.16
C ARG A 202 -0.61 8.24 4.59
N SER A 203 -1.50 7.73 3.75
CA SER A 203 -2.50 8.49 3.02
C SER A 203 -3.87 7.83 3.15
N ALA A 204 -4.94 8.61 3.36
CA ALA A 204 -6.32 8.17 3.17
C ALA A 204 -6.85 8.74 1.85
N LEU A 205 -7.53 7.91 1.06
CA LEU A 205 -8.08 8.25 -0.26
C LEU A 205 -9.59 8.05 -0.26
N ALA A 206 -10.35 8.98 -0.84
CA ALA A 206 -11.81 8.92 -0.94
C ALA A 206 -12.25 8.72 -2.40
N PHE A 207 -13.17 7.79 -2.60
CA PHE A 207 -13.74 7.43 -3.90
C PHE A 207 -15.25 7.60 -3.90
N VAL A 208 -15.79 8.10 -5.02
CA VAL A 208 -17.22 8.12 -5.38
C VAL A 208 -17.30 7.80 -6.88
N ASP A 209 -18.20 6.89 -7.27
CA ASP A 209 -18.61 6.61 -8.65
C ASP A 209 -17.46 6.65 -9.69
N ASP A 210 -16.44 5.81 -9.44
CA ASP A 210 -15.22 5.61 -10.23
C ASP A 210 -14.10 6.68 -10.11
N GLU A 211 -14.33 7.82 -9.46
CA GLU A 211 -13.33 8.88 -9.31
C GLU A 211 -12.72 8.98 -7.90
N VAL A 212 -11.43 9.35 -7.84
CA VAL A 212 -10.76 9.73 -6.58
C VAL A 212 -11.10 11.19 -6.30
N ILE A 213 -12.07 11.43 -5.42
CA ILE A 213 -12.57 12.77 -5.11
C ILE A 213 -11.72 13.53 -4.08
N GLY A 214 -10.83 12.85 -3.34
CA GLY A 214 -10.00 13.51 -2.34
C GLY A 214 -8.95 12.63 -1.69
N VAL A 215 -7.99 13.28 -1.03
CA VAL A 215 -6.86 12.67 -0.32
C VAL A 215 -6.46 13.48 0.91
N VAL A 216 -6.01 12.78 1.95
CA VAL A 216 -5.38 13.35 3.15
C VAL A 216 -4.12 12.51 3.44
N SER A 217 -2.95 13.13 3.55
CA SER A 217 -1.68 12.44 3.82
C SER A 217 -0.96 13.00 5.03
N ALA A 218 -0.39 12.12 5.85
CA ALA A 218 0.39 12.49 7.04
C ALA A 218 1.75 11.77 7.07
N ARG A 219 2.75 12.42 7.65
CA ARG A 219 4.11 11.90 7.83
C ARG A 219 4.41 11.74 9.32
N ARG A 220 4.90 10.57 9.73
CA ARG A 220 5.37 10.26 11.09
C ARG A 220 6.47 11.25 11.48
N ALA A 221 6.35 11.79 12.68
CA ALA A 221 7.32 12.71 13.26
C ALA A 221 7.90 12.19 14.60
N SER A 222 7.13 11.37 15.32
CA SER A 222 7.61 10.52 16.42
C SER A 222 6.74 9.25 16.50
N ASP A 223 7.06 8.33 17.42
CA ASP A 223 6.21 7.15 17.63
C ASP A 223 4.77 7.49 18.06
N ALA A 224 4.58 8.63 18.72
CA ALA A 224 3.30 9.11 19.22
C ALA A 224 2.61 10.14 18.31
N ALA A 225 3.24 10.63 17.23
CA ALA A 225 2.71 11.73 16.43
C ALA A 225 3.01 11.65 14.92
N TRP A 226 1.97 11.92 14.12
CA TRP A 226 2.02 12.09 12.68
C TRP A 226 1.55 13.49 12.31
N VAL A 227 2.24 14.17 11.38
CA VAL A 227 1.93 15.53 10.94
C VAL A 227 1.32 15.48 9.54
N LEU A 228 0.16 16.10 9.37
CA LEU A 228 -0.53 16.27 8.10
C LEU A 228 0.34 17.09 7.13
N VAL A 229 0.61 16.51 5.96
CA VAL A 229 1.44 17.12 4.89
C VAL A 229 0.66 17.42 3.61
N ASP A 230 -0.52 16.83 3.43
CA ASP A 230 -1.40 17.09 2.29
C ASP A 230 -2.87 16.87 2.71
N ALA A 231 -3.77 17.70 2.20
CA ALA A 231 -5.22 17.55 2.38
C ALA A 231 -5.94 18.28 1.23
N ARG A 232 -6.53 17.51 0.31
CA ARG A 232 -7.19 18.02 -0.89
C ARG A 232 -8.49 17.28 -1.15
N VAL A 233 -9.54 18.02 -1.46
CA VAL A 233 -10.71 17.51 -2.19
C VAL A 233 -10.55 18.02 -3.61
N PHE A 234 -10.57 17.12 -4.58
CA PHE A 234 -10.28 17.41 -6.00
C PHE A 234 -11.49 18.00 -6.71
N ASP A 235 -12.69 17.53 -6.35
CA ASP A 235 -13.96 18.11 -6.78
C ASP A 235 -14.29 19.37 -5.91
N PRO A 236 -14.44 20.56 -6.51
CA PRO A 236 -14.84 21.76 -5.78
C PRO A 236 -16.31 21.78 -5.36
N ASP A 237 -17.19 21.03 -6.02
CA ASP A 237 -18.64 21.03 -5.76
C ASP A 237 -18.97 20.15 -4.53
N LEU A 238 -18.09 19.20 -4.18
CA LEU A 238 -18.18 18.41 -2.93
C LEU A 238 -17.65 19.16 -1.68
N ARG A 239 -17.39 20.46 -1.77
CA ARG A 239 -17.03 21.30 -0.61
C ARG A 239 -18.21 21.44 0.35
N GLY A 240 -17.95 21.24 1.65
CA GLY A 240 -18.99 21.23 2.69
C GLY A 240 -19.64 19.87 2.92
N PHE A 241 -19.50 18.89 2.01
CA PHE A 241 -20.11 17.55 2.14
C PHE A 241 -19.35 16.60 3.08
N GLY A 242 -18.47 17.11 3.96
CA GLY A 242 -17.76 16.30 4.96
C GLY A 242 -16.68 15.35 4.42
N VAL A 243 -16.36 15.37 3.12
CA VAL A 243 -15.29 14.53 2.51
C VAL A 243 -13.95 14.72 3.26
N GLY A 244 -13.59 15.99 3.51
CA GLY A 244 -12.36 16.35 4.20
C GLY A 244 -12.35 16.07 5.71
N SER A 245 -13.50 15.82 6.37
CA SER A 245 -13.51 15.24 7.72
C SER A 245 -13.41 13.72 7.66
N ALA A 246 -14.26 13.05 6.86
CA ALA A 246 -14.23 11.59 6.67
C ALA A 246 -12.82 11.04 6.38
N LEU A 247 -12.06 11.72 5.53
CA LEU A 247 -10.66 11.37 5.23
C LEU A 247 -9.69 11.53 6.41
N ARG A 248 -9.86 12.57 7.25
CA ARG A 248 -9.05 12.78 8.46
C ARG A 248 -9.46 11.83 9.58
N ASP A 249 -10.75 11.56 9.74
CA ASP A 249 -11.31 10.63 10.72
C ASP A 249 -10.75 9.21 10.45
N ALA A 250 -10.81 8.77 9.19
CA ALA A 250 -10.28 7.49 8.72
C ALA A 250 -8.75 7.39 8.84
N LEU A 251 -8.01 8.44 8.45
CA LEU A 251 -6.56 8.46 8.63
C LEU A 251 -6.19 8.41 10.12
N GLY A 252 -6.86 9.19 10.96
CA GLY A 252 -6.66 9.19 12.42
C GLY A 252 -6.92 7.82 13.05
N ALA A 253 -8.01 7.14 12.66
CA ALA A 253 -8.30 5.78 13.09
C ALA A 253 -7.19 4.79 12.70
N SER A 254 -6.67 4.86 11.46
CA SER A 254 -5.55 4.01 11.00
C SER A 254 -4.23 4.26 11.73
N LEU A 255 -4.07 5.43 12.35
CA LEU A 255 -2.84 5.86 13.02
C LEU A 255 -2.86 5.60 14.53
N ALA A 256 -4.01 5.23 15.10
CA ALA A 256 -4.15 4.97 16.53
C ALA A 256 -3.15 3.90 17.02
N PRO A 257 -2.51 4.07 18.20
CA PRO A 257 -2.75 5.13 19.19
C PRO A 257 -2.01 6.46 18.94
N ALA A 258 -1.27 6.61 17.84
CA ALA A 258 -0.53 7.83 17.55
C ALA A 258 -1.45 8.97 17.05
N ALA A 259 -1.18 10.20 17.49
CA ALA A 259 -2.01 11.36 17.18
C ALA A 259 -1.74 11.92 15.77
N LEU A 260 -2.82 12.33 15.08
CA LEU A 260 -2.75 13.08 13.82
C LEU A 260 -2.81 14.59 14.08
N VAL A 261 -1.72 15.29 13.75
CA VAL A 261 -1.47 16.73 13.96
C VAL A 261 -1.66 17.48 12.65
N GLY A 262 -2.21 18.71 12.66
CA GLY A 262 -2.40 19.54 11.46
C GLY A 262 -1.92 20.98 11.60
N PRO A 263 -1.75 21.72 10.49
CA PRO A 263 -1.33 23.12 10.50
C PRO A 263 -2.39 24.06 11.07
N ALA A 264 -1.95 24.99 11.93
CA ALA A 264 -2.76 26.08 12.42
C ALA A 264 -3.17 27.00 11.25
N GLY A 265 -4.44 26.94 10.84
CA GLY A 265 -4.98 27.73 9.74
C GLY A 265 -6.04 27.02 8.89
N THR A 266 -6.09 25.68 8.87
CA THR A 266 -7.12 24.91 8.15
C THR A 266 -8.49 24.89 8.86
N ALA A 267 -8.85 26.00 9.52
CA ALA A 267 -10.09 26.20 10.27
C ALA A 267 -11.12 27.05 9.50
N LEU A 268 -10.94 27.21 8.18
CA LEU A 268 -11.85 27.93 7.27
C LEU A 268 -12.71 27.01 6.39
N LEU A 269 -12.66 25.69 6.63
CA LEU A 269 -13.62 24.71 6.09
C LEU A 269 -14.06 23.77 7.24
N GLU A 270 -15.33 23.93 7.59
CA GLU A 270 -16.06 23.35 8.74
C GLU A 270 -16.23 21.82 8.65
N GLN A 271 -16.60 21.08 9.72
CA GLN A 271 -16.59 21.30 11.17
C GLN A 271 -16.53 19.89 11.84
N ARG A 272 -16.03 19.81 13.09
CA ARG A 272 -16.09 18.65 14.02
C ARG A 272 -15.39 17.34 13.55
N GLY A 273 -14.50 16.81 14.39
CA GLY A 273 -13.81 15.53 14.19
C GLY A 273 -12.37 15.54 14.73
N ALA A 274 -11.54 16.47 14.23
CA ALA A 274 -10.12 16.54 14.58
C ALA A 274 -9.83 17.36 15.86
N VAL A 275 -8.98 16.82 16.74
CA VAL A 275 -8.44 17.54 17.91
C VAL A 275 -7.32 18.48 17.46
N ALA A 276 -7.59 19.79 17.53
CA ALA A 276 -6.94 20.82 16.72
C ALA A 276 -5.52 21.27 17.11
N VAL A 277 -4.98 20.75 18.22
CA VAL A 277 -3.56 20.82 18.62
C VAL A 277 -2.96 22.25 18.82
N GLY A 278 -2.47 22.89 19.94
CA GLY A 278 -2.42 22.97 21.45
C GLY A 278 -1.15 23.56 22.24
N ALA A 279 -0.17 24.24 21.61
CA ALA A 279 1.16 24.80 22.04
C ALA A 279 2.27 23.93 22.71
N PRO A 280 2.42 23.85 24.06
CA PRO A 280 3.70 23.44 24.69
C PRO A 280 4.20 22.03 24.31
N LEU A 281 3.28 21.08 24.10
CA LEU A 281 3.58 19.70 23.71
C LEU A 281 4.27 19.60 22.33
N ALA A 282 4.05 20.55 21.42
CA ALA A 282 4.68 20.54 20.09
C ALA A 282 6.19 20.75 20.20
N ARG A 283 6.63 21.57 21.16
CA ARG A 283 8.05 21.80 21.47
C ARG A 283 8.64 20.64 22.26
N ALA A 284 7.89 20.04 23.19
CA ALA A 284 8.32 18.85 23.93
C ALA A 284 8.54 17.63 23.01
N LEU A 285 7.76 17.49 21.93
CA LEU A 285 7.92 16.45 20.91
C LEU A 285 8.90 16.82 19.77
N GLY A 286 9.61 17.95 19.86
CA GLY A 286 10.57 18.39 18.83
C GLY A 286 9.97 18.83 17.48
N LEU A 287 8.65 19.04 17.42
CA LEU A 287 7.91 19.29 16.17
C LEU A 287 7.98 20.75 15.69
N ALA A 288 8.52 21.67 16.51
CA ALA A 288 8.55 23.10 16.24
C ALA A 288 9.97 23.66 16.35
N GLN A 289 10.63 23.83 15.20
CA GLN A 289 11.85 24.64 15.06
C GLN A 289 11.55 26.08 14.61
N ASP A 290 10.50 26.29 13.80
CA ASP A 290 10.04 27.62 13.37
C ASP A 290 8.51 27.73 13.30
N SER A 291 8.02 28.97 13.46
CA SER A 291 6.63 29.41 13.19
C SER A 291 5.49 28.65 13.88
N SER A 292 5.25 28.95 15.16
CA SER A 292 3.93 28.87 15.82
C SER A 292 3.09 27.59 15.63
N TRP A 293 3.64 26.44 16.02
CA TRP A 293 2.90 25.17 16.08
C TRP A 293 2.31 24.91 17.47
N ILE A 294 1.11 24.31 17.47
CA ILE A 294 0.26 24.18 18.64
C ILE A 294 0.08 22.60 18.79
N ALA A 295 0.20 21.94 19.98
CA ALA A 295 -0.21 20.52 20.27
C ALA A 295 -1.08 20.24 21.55
N LEU A 296 -2.30 19.69 21.38
CA LEU A 296 -3.43 19.45 22.34
C LEU A 296 -3.61 17.93 22.54
N SER A 297 -4.37 17.57 23.58
CA SER A 297 -5.09 16.29 23.69
C SER A 297 -6.46 16.53 24.36
N PHE A 298 -7.41 15.61 24.24
CA PHE A 298 -8.68 15.63 24.97
C PHE A 298 -9.08 14.22 25.46
N VAL A 299 -9.94 14.18 26.46
CA VAL A 299 -10.37 13.00 27.23
C VAL A 299 -11.91 12.99 27.30
N SER A 300 -12.48 11.78 27.41
CA SER A 300 -13.92 11.44 27.54
C SER A 300 -14.84 11.95 26.44
#